data_AF-A0A2P4P7I5-F1
#
_entry.id   AF-A0A2P4P7I5-F1
#
_cell.length_a   1.000
_cell.length_b   1.000
_cell.length_c   1.000
_cell.angle_alpha   90.00
_cell.angle_beta   90.00
_cell.angle_gamma   90.00
#
_symmetry.space_group_name_H-M   'P 1'
#
loop_
_entity.id
_entity.type
_entity.pdbx_description
1 polymer ?
#
loop_
_entity_poly.entity_id
_entity_poly.type
_entity_poly.pdbx_seq_one_letter_code
_entity_poly.pdbx_strand_id
1 'polypeptide(L)' 'MSTAAGLTGQLVGQIAKIKGMRVVGSTGSDEKVDFLLNELKFDAAFNYKKVNLDNE' A
#
# COMPACT_ATOMS: atom_id res chain seq x y z
N MET A 1 2.68 -2.30 14.07
CA MET A 1 3.00 -0.96 13.55
C MET A 1 3.99 -1.10 12.40
N SER A 2 3.58 -1.69 11.27
CA SER A 2 4.47 -2.04 10.13
C SER A 2 3.67 -2.32 8.84
N THR A 3 2.79 -1.42 8.44
CA THR A 3 1.99 -1.55 7.20
C THR A 3 2.26 -0.35 6.30
N ALA A 4 2.05 -0.46 4.98
CA ALA A 4 2.30 0.65 4.04
C ALA A 4 1.55 1.94 4.42
N ALA A 5 0.40 1.83 5.09
CA ALA A 5 -0.36 2.96 5.63
C ALA A 5 0.21 3.57 6.93
N GLY A 6 1.30 3.03 7.49
CA GLY A 6 2.00 3.59 8.65
C GLY A 6 2.94 4.72 8.25
N LEU A 7 3.30 5.58 9.21
CA LEU A 7 4.07 6.81 8.99
C LEU A 7 5.34 6.61 8.13
N THR A 8 6.11 5.57 8.42
CA THR A 8 7.32 5.20 7.64
C THR A 8 7.00 4.68 6.24
N GLY A 9 5.94 3.89 6.09
CA GLY A 9 5.47 3.38 4.79
C GLY A 9 4.96 4.48 3.87
N GLN A 10 4.28 5.48 4.43
CA GLN A 10 3.83 6.66 3.69
C GLN A 10 5.02 7.47 3.20
N LEU A 11 6.00 7.75 4.07
CA LEU A 11 7.19 8.54 3.71
C LEU A 11 8.02 7.85 2.61
N VAL A 12 8.28 6.55 2.76
CA VAL A 12 9.04 5.77 1.76
C VAL A 12 8.28 5.70 0.44
N GLY A 13 6.95 5.49 0.47
CA GLY A 13 6.13 5.47 -0.74
C GLY A 13 6.15 6.80 -1.49
N GLN A 14 6.07 7.92 -0.78
CA GLN A 14 6.18 9.25 -1.40
C GLN A 14 7.56 9.47 -2.02
N ILE A 15 8.65 9.11 -1.33
CA ILE A 15 10.01 9.19 -1.88
C ILE A 15 10.14 8.32 -3.14
N ALA A 16 9.58 7.12 -3.13
CA ALA A 16 9.61 6.21 -4.28
C ALA A 16 8.81 6.78 -5.47
N LYS A 17 7.64 7.40 -5.23
CA LYS A 17 6.87 8.10 -6.28
C LYS A 17 7.64 9.30 -6.85
N ILE A 18 8.29 10.10 -6.01
CA ILE A 18 9.16 11.21 -6.45
C ILE A 18 10.30 10.70 -7.34
N LYS A 19 10.84 9.51 -7.04
CA LYS A 19 11.87 8.85 -7.85
C LYS A 19 11.33 8.18 -9.12
N GLY A 20 10.03 8.31 -9.44
CA GLY A 20 9.41 7.69 -10.61
C GLY A 20 9.31 6.16 -10.52
N MET A 21 9.41 5.59 -9.32
CA MET A 21 9.31 4.16 -9.12
C MET A 21 7.85 3.72 -9.03
N ARG A 22 7.61 2.44 -9.35
CA ARG A 22 6.33 1.79 -9.11
C ARG A 22 6.21 1.42 -7.63
N VAL A 23 5.14 1.86 -6.98
CA VAL A 23 4.90 1.66 -5.55
C VAL A 23 3.66 0.79 -5.34
N VAL A 24 3.85 -0.33 -4.64
CA VAL A 24 2.77 -1.25 -4.27
C VAL A 24 2.68 -1.35 -2.75
N GLY A 25 1.51 -1.06 -2.18
CA GLY A 25 1.29 -1.05 -0.74
C GLY A 25 0.51 -2.26 -0.22
N SER A 26 0.97 -2.88 0.86
CA SER A 26 0.19 -3.90 1.58
C SER A 26 -0.29 -3.37 2.92
N THR A 27 -1.56 -3.62 3.23
CA THR A 27 -2.19 -3.17 4.48
C THR A 27 -3.25 -4.17 4.95
N GLY A 28 -3.73 -4.02 6.18
CA GLY A 28 -4.62 -4.97 6.83
C GLY A 28 -6.09 -4.57 6.86
N SER A 29 -6.49 -3.53 6.12
CA SER A 29 -7.88 -3.06 6.00
C SER A 29 -8.11 -2.38 4.66
N ASP A 30 -9.33 -2.46 4.14
CA ASP A 30 -9.68 -1.90 2.83
C ASP A 30 -9.68 -0.37 2.84
N GLU A 31 -10.12 0.25 3.94
CA GLU A 31 -10.02 1.70 4.14
C GLU A 31 -8.60 2.23 3.94
N LYS A 32 -7.60 1.44 4.38
CA LYS A 32 -6.19 1.78 4.21
C LYS A 32 -5.72 1.53 2.77
N VAL A 33 -6.29 0.56 2.07
CA VAL A 33 -6.01 0.34 0.64
C VAL A 33 -6.48 1.56 -0.15
N ASP A 34 -7.70 2.03 0.11
CA ASP A 34 -8.26 3.22 -0.52
C ASP A 34 -7.43 4.46 -0.20
N PHE A 35 -6.98 4.63 1.04
CA PHE A 35 -6.08 5.72 1.41
C PHE A 35 -4.76 5.69 0.59
N LEU A 36 -4.14 4.52 0.43
CA LEU A 36 -2.90 4.38 -0.33
C LEU A 36 -3.09 4.71 -1.82
N LEU A 37 -4.22 4.30 -2.42
CA LEU A 37 -4.53 4.55 -3.83
C LEU A 37 -4.99 5.98 -4.10
N ASN A 38 -5.91 6.49 -3.28
CA ASN A 38 -6.59 7.75 -3.54
C ASN A 38 -5.84 8.96 -2.97
N GLU A 39 -5.33 8.87 -1.75
CA GLU A 39 -4.62 9.98 -1.10
C GLU A 39 -3.13 9.97 -1.46
N LEU A 40 -2.45 8.84 -1.27
CA LEU A 40 -1.00 8.75 -1.51
C LEU A 40 -0.61 8.47 -2.97
N LYS A 41 -1.59 8.18 -3.84
CA LYS A 41 -1.38 7.90 -5.27
C LYS A 41 -0.39 6.77 -5.54
N PHE A 42 -0.44 5.70 -4.74
CA PHE A 42 0.30 4.47 -5.02
C PHE A 42 -0.23 3.81 -6.28
N ASP A 43 0.62 3.04 -6.97
CA ASP A 43 0.24 2.40 -8.23
C ASP A 43 -0.65 1.16 -8.01
N ALA A 44 -0.50 0.50 -6.87
CA ALA A 44 -1.40 -0.55 -6.42
C ALA A 44 -1.38 -0.66 -4.89
N ALA A 45 -2.47 -1.14 -4.31
CA ALA A 45 -2.49 -1.55 -2.91
C ALA A 45 -3.48 -2.70 -2.68
N PHE A 46 -3.22 -3.53 -1.66
CA PHE A 46 -4.09 -4.66 -1.35
C PHE A 46 -4.16 -4.96 0.15
N ASN A 47 -5.28 -5.58 0.54
CA ASN A 47 -5.52 -6.00 1.91
C ASN A 47 -5.04 -7.44 2.14
N TYR A 48 -3.89 -7.62 2.78
CA TYR A 48 -3.29 -8.95 2.99
C TYR A 48 -4.16 -9.89 3.83
N LYS A 49 -5.14 -9.38 4.59
CA LYS A 49 -6.07 -10.22 5.37
C LYS A 49 -7.19 -10.82 4.52
N LYS A 50 -7.43 -10.27 3.34
CA LYS A 50 -8.45 -10.74 2.39
C LYS A 50 -7.84 -11.53 1.24
N VAL A 51 -6.52 -11.65 1.19
CA VAL A 51 -5.84 -12.48 0.20
C VAL A 51 -5.90 -13.93 0.69
N ASN A 52 -6.88 -14.69 0.21
CA ASN A 52 -6.82 -16.15 0.25
C ASN A 52 -5.89 -16.61 -0.87
N LEU A 53 -4.76 -17.23 -0.51
CA LEU A 53 -3.81 -17.84 -1.43
C LEU A 53 -4.23 -19.28 -1.76
N ASP A 54 -5.51 -19.50 -2.07
CA ASP A 54 -5.96 -20.78 -2.60
C ASP A 54 -5.43 -20.89 -4.04
N ASN A 55 -4.19 -21.35 -4.15
CA ASN A 55 -3.60 -21.80 -5.39
C ASN A 55 -4.20 -23.18 -5.68
N GLU A 56 -5.15 -23.25 -6.60
CA GLU A 56 -5.57 -24.49 -7.26
C GLU A 56 -4.73 -24.73 -8.52
#